data_AF-A0A2T5ITA8-F1
#
_entry.id   AF-A0A2T5ITA8-F1
#
_cell.length_a   1.000
_cell.length_b   1.000
_cell.length_c   1.000
_cell.angle_alpha   90.00
_cell.angle_beta   90.00
_cell.angle_gamma   90.00
#
_symmetry.space_group_name_H-M   'P 1'
#
loop_
_entity.id
_entity.type
_entity.pdbx_description
1 polymer ?
#
loop_
_entity_poly.entity_id
_entity_poly.type
_entity_poly.pdbx_seq_one_letter_code
_entity_poly.pdbx_strand_id
1 'polypeptide(L)'
;MNQLYLLCKPYLISYQDYIDRFDNVNHIQRSIPISDDENIQRGKSAMRYVLNNQKDVTHAMYRHDLGWIDFVWGDVGKPPTASGKRKGANGIAHILEARQRKDGLTAMQARALILKLVEVIAKGKVIRTNIVKGHENKVISYASYEATLVKDNKNEWLLSGWEVI
;
A
#
# COMPACT_ATOMS: atom_id res chain seq x y z
N MET A 1 41.72 8.16 4.41
CA MET A 1 40.80 7.27 3.67
C MET A 1 39.71 8.13 3.06
N ASN A 2 39.63 8.18 1.73
CA ASN A 2 38.83 9.15 0.97
C ASN A 2 37.33 8.89 1.08
N GLN A 3 36.59 9.84 1.65
CA GLN A 3 35.14 9.95 1.48
C GLN A 3 34.84 10.44 0.07
N LEU A 4 34.17 9.62 -0.74
CA LEU A 4 33.48 10.10 -1.94
C LEU A 4 32.22 10.86 -1.51
N TYR A 5 32.20 12.17 -1.73
CA TYR A 5 31.03 13.01 -1.55
C TYR A 5 30.23 13.05 -2.86
N LEU A 6 28.98 12.57 -2.85
CA LEU A 6 28.02 12.85 -3.91
C LEU A 6 27.34 14.19 -3.62
N LEU A 7 27.53 15.15 -4.52
CA LEU A 7 27.00 16.51 -4.43
C LEU A 7 25.52 16.56 -4.82
N CYS A 8 24.64 16.77 -3.83
CA CYS A 8 23.34 17.42 -4.03
C CYS A 8 22.98 18.21 -2.74
N LYS A 9 22.85 19.54 -2.83
CA LYS A 9 22.45 20.45 -1.73
C LYS A 9 20.91 20.45 -1.59
N PRO A 10 20.27 20.80 -0.44
CA PRO A 10 20.79 21.14 0.89
C PRO A 10 20.06 20.35 2.02
N TYR A 11 20.43 19.11 2.28
CA TYR A 11 20.08 18.43 3.54
C TYR A 11 21.24 17.48 3.87
N LEU A 12 22.23 17.99 4.59
CA LEU A 12 23.38 17.20 5.04
C LEU A 12 22.94 16.32 6.21
N ILE A 13 22.38 15.15 5.89
CA ILE A 13 22.33 14.02 6.81
C ILE A 13 23.66 13.28 6.67
N SER A 14 24.31 12.94 7.79
CA SER A 14 25.56 12.19 7.73
C SER A 14 25.32 10.77 7.19
N TYR A 15 26.33 10.13 6.62
CA TYR A 15 26.18 8.74 6.15
C TYR A 15 25.81 7.79 7.30
N GLN A 16 26.30 8.08 8.51
CA GLN A 16 25.91 7.37 9.72
C GLN A 16 24.45 7.65 10.07
N ASP A 17 23.97 8.90 10.01
CA ASP A 17 22.56 9.23 10.21
C ASP A 17 21.64 8.61 9.14
N TYR A 18 22.13 8.45 7.91
CA TYR A 18 21.40 7.76 6.84
C TYR A 18 21.26 6.26 7.15
N ILE A 19 22.35 5.60 7.57
CA ILE A 19 22.33 4.21 8.00
C ILE A 19 21.50 4.06 9.27
N ASP A 20 21.64 4.93 10.26
CA ASP A 20 20.87 4.89 11.50
C ASP A 20 19.39 5.15 11.22
N ARG A 21 19.03 6.06 10.30
CA ARG A 21 17.65 6.18 9.81
C ARG A 21 17.21 4.93 9.07
N PHE A 22 18.06 4.29 8.28
CA PHE A 22 17.71 3.08 7.54
C PHE A 22 17.54 1.85 8.46
N ASP A 23 18.40 1.68 9.45
CA ASP A 23 18.37 0.62 10.45
C ASP A 23 17.25 0.85 11.47
N ASN A 24 16.99 2.10 11.86
CA ASN A 24 15.82 2.48 12.65
C ASN A 24 14.54 2.30 11.82
N VAL A 25 14.54 2.54 10.51
CA VAL A 25 13.39 2.21 9.63
C VAL A 25 13.18 0.70 9.55
N ASN A 26 14.22 -0.13 9.54
CA ASN A 26 14.10 -1.60 9.59
C ASN A 26 13.59 -2.10 10.96
N HIS A 27 13.96 -1.43 12.06
CA HIS A 27 13.47 -1.74 13.41
C HIS A 27 12.02 -1.26 13.62
N ILE A 28 11.70 -0.03 13.22
CA ILE A 28 10.34 0.52 13.19
C ILE A 28 9.46 -0.35 12.31
N GLN A 29 9.99 -0.89 11.20
CA GLN A 29 9.27 -1.82 10.32
C GLN A 29 8.77 -3.11 11.00
N ARG A 30 9.17 -3.44 12.23
CA ARG A 30 8.61 -4.58 12.97
C ARG A 30 7.81 -4.20 14.21
N SER A 31 7.88 -2.95 14.66
CA SER A 31 7.09 -2.46 15.79
C SER A 31 5.71 -2.00 15.32
N ILE A 32 4.69 -2.31 16.12
CA ILE A 32 3.34 -1.79 15.94
C ILE A 32 3.42 -0.25 16.03
N PRO A 33 2.95 0.51 15.01
CA PRO A 33 2.88 1.96 15.06
C PRO A 33 1.98 2.40 16.22
N ILE A 34 2.41 3.43 16.95
CA ILE A 34 1.78 3.84 18.21
C ILE A 34 0.63 4.84 17.99
N SER A 35 0.48 5.34 16.76
CA SER A 35 -0.58 6.27 16.36
C SER A 35 -0.98 6.11 14.89
N ASP A 36 -2.18 6.59 14.56
CA ASP A 36 -2.65 6.64 13.17
C ASP A 36 -1.72 7.45 12.28
N ASP A 37 -1.20 8.57 12.77
CA ASP A 37 -0.30 9.43 12.00
C ASP A 37 1.03 8.72 11.69
N GLU A 38 1.61 8.00 12.66
CA GLU A 38 2.79 7.17 12.42
C GLU A 38 2.50 6.06 11.40
N ASN A 39 1.37 5.37 11.56
CA ASN A 39 0.92 4.31 10.63
C ASN A 39 0.72 4.86 9.21
N ILE A 40 0.20 6.08 9.07
CA ILE A 40 0.04 6.77 7.77
C ILE A 40 1.39 7.14 7.18
N GLN A 41 2.32 7.70 7.95
CA GLN A 41 3.64 8.05 7.42
C GLN A 41 4.41 6.82 6.95
N ARG A 42 4.38 5.75 7.76
CA ARG A 42 4.91 4.44 7.42
C ARG A 42 4.26 3.89 6.15
N GLY A 43 2.93 3.82 6.10
CA GLY A 43 2.17 3.34 4.95
C GLY A 43 2.45 4.16 3.69
N LYS A 44 2.53 5.49 3.77
CA LYS A 44 2.88 6.35 2.61
C LYS A 44 4.29 6.05 2.11
N SER A 45 5.24 5.80 3.02
CA SER A 45 6.62 5.46 2.66
C SER A 45 6.68 4.08 1.98
N ALA A 46 6.02 3.08 2.55
CA ALA A 46 5.87 1.75 1.96
C ALA A 46 5.20 1.82 0.58
N MET A 47 4.09 2.56 0.45
CA MET A 47 3.37 2.70 -0.81
C MET A 47 4.22 3.36 -1.90
N ARG A 48 4.98 4.41 -1.56
CA ARG A 48 5.93 5.04 -2.50
C ARG A 48 7.01 4.05 -2.95
N TYR A 49 7.54 3.25 -2.02
CA TYR A 49 8.51 2.21 -2.37
C TYR A 49 7.92 1.20 -3.35
N VAL A 50 6.70 0.69 -3.09
CA VAL A 50 6.00 -0.23 -4.00
C VAL A 50 5.79 0.41 -5.38
N LEU A 51 5.31 1.65 -5.42
CA LEU A 51 5.03 2.37 -6.66
C LEU A 51 6.30 2.64 -7.50
N ASN A 52 7.44 2.88 -6.86
CA ASN A 52 8.69 3.24 -7.53
C ASN A 52 9.50 2.01 -7.95
N ASN A 53 9.45 0.93 -7.15
CA ASN A 53 10.27 -0.26 -7.35
C ASN A 53 9.50 -1.46 -7.88
N GLN A 54 8.16 -1.40 -7.90
CA GLN A 54 7.28 -2.50 -8.28
C GLN A 54 7.56 -3.77 -7.46
N LYS A 55 7.76 -3.57 -6.15
CA LYS A 55 8.11 -4.63 -5.19
C LYS A 55 7.17 -4.59 -4.01
N ASP A 56 6.89 -5.75 -3.45
CA ASP A 56 6.06 -5.92 -2.26
C ASP A 56 6.74 -5.32 -1.02
N VAL A 57 5.93 -4.83 -0.09
CA VAL A 57 6.35 -4.43 1.25
C VAL A 57 5.44 -5.15 2.25
N THR A 58 6.02 -6.07 3.01
CA THR A 58 5.31 -6.76 4.09
C THR A 58 5.25 -5.86 5.33
N HIS A 59 4.26 -6.09 6.19
CA HIS A 59 4.03 -5.31 7.40
C HIS A 59 3.95 -3.80 7.11
N ALA A 60 3.42 -3.40 5.95
CA ALA A 60 3.40 -2.00 5.52
C ALA A 60 2.59 -1.11 6.47
N MET A 61 1.51 -1.63 7.04
CA MET A 61 0.68 -0.98 8.05
C MET A 61 0.19 -1.99 9.08
N TYR A 62 -0.26 -1.51 10.24
CA TYR A 62 -0.90 -2.35 11.26
C TYR A 62 -2.20 -1.71 11.74
N ARG A 63 -3.21 -2.54 12.04
CA ARG A 63 -4.41 -2.11 12.76
C ARG A 63 -4.77 -3.13 13.82
N HIS A 64 -5.26 -2.68 14.97
CA HIS A 64 -5.66 -3.60 16.04
C HIS A 64 -6.80 -4.55 15.64
N ASP A 65 -7.74 -4.11 14.81
CA ASP A 65 -8.89 -4.92 14.37
C ASP A 65 -8.59 -5.83 13.17
N LEU A 66 -7.44 -5.64 12.49
CA LEU A 66 -7.08 -6.39 11.28
C LEU A 66 -5.75 -7.15 11.41
N GLY A 67 -4.81 -6.68 12.20
CA GLY A 67 -3.43 -7.13 12.24
C GLY A 67 -2.54 -6.39 11.24
N TRP A 68 -1.49 -7.06 10.77
CA TRP A 68 -0.56 -6.55 9.77
C TRP A 68 -1.19 -6.54 8.37
N ILE A 69 -0.86 -5.49 7.63
CA ILE A 69 -1.35 -5.21 6.29
C ILE A 69 -0.14 -5.04 5.38
N ASP A 70 -0.12 -5.83 4.33
CA ASP A 70 0.93 -5.91 3.32
C ASP A 70 0.54 -5.13 2.08
N PHE A 71 1.51 -4.44 1.49
CA PHE A 71 1.37 -3.78 0.20
C PHE A 71 2.06 -4.59 -0.87
N VAL A 72 1.28 -5.41 -1.56
CA VAL A 72 1.73 -6.24 -2.67
C VAL A 72 1.59 -5.50 -3.99
N TRP A 73 2.66 -5.47 -4.78
CA TRP A 73 2.65 -4.93 -6.13
C TRP A 73 1.67 -5.71 -7.00
N GLY A 74 1.81 -7.04 -7.04
CA GLY A 74 0.90 -7.93 -7.77
C GLY A 74 1.06 -7.86 -9.29
N ASP A 75 0.00 -8.24 -10.00
CA ASP A 75 -0.05 -8.36 -11.47
C ASP A 75 -1.32 -7.69 -12.01
N VAL A 76 -1.23 -7.11 -13.21
CA VAL A 76 -2.39 -6.53 -13.91
C VAL A 76 -3.34 -7.61 -14.46
N GLY A 77 -2.90 -8.87 -14.45
CA GLY A 77 -3.60 -10.03 -14.95
C GLY A 77 -3.70 -10.07 -16.47
N LYS A 78 -4.32 -11.15 -16.96
CA LYS A 78 -4.60 -11.34 -18.39
C LYS A 78 -5.51 -10.22 -18.93
N PRO A 79 -5.56 -10.04 -20.27
CA PRO A 79 -6.51 -9.13 -20.89
C PRO A 79 -7.95 -9.34 -20.38
N PRO A 80 -8.76 -8.26 -20.32
CA PRO A 80 -10.11 -8.35 -19.80
C PRO A 80 -10.95 -9.32 -20.64
N THR A 81 -11.72 -10.17 -19.96
CA THR A 81 -12.77 -10.98 -20.59
C THR A 81 -13.88 -10.08 -21.11
N ALA A 82 -14.83 -10.64 -21.87
CA ALA A 82 -16.03 -9.92 -22.33
C ALA A 82 -16.84 -9.26 -21.19
N SER A 83 -16.72 -9.79 -19.96
CA SER A 83 -17.34 -9.24 -18.75
C SER A 83 -16.47 -8.21 -18.00
N GLY A 84 -15.33 -7.81 -18.56
CA GLY A 84 -14.39 -6.86 -17.96
C GLY A 84 -13.54 -7.41 -16.81
N LYS A 85 -13.63 -8.72 -16.50
CA LYS A 85 -12.83 -9.39 -15.47
C LYS A 85 -11.45 -9.74 -16.03
N ARG A 86 -10.40 -9.55 -15.23
CA ARG A 86 -9.04 -9.97 -15.58
C ARG A 86 -8.62 -11.14 -14.70
N LYS A 87 -8.33 -12.29 -15.30
CA LYS A 87 -7.87 -13.46 -14.56
C LYS A 87 -6.44 -13.22 -14.07
N GLY A 88 -6.21 -13.40 -12.78
CA GLY A 88 -4.90 -13.27 -12.13
C GLY A 88 -4.52 -11.83 -11.75
N ALA A 89 -5.42 -10.85 -11.91
CA ALA A 89 -5.12 -9.49 -11.52
C ALA A 89 -5.24 -9.30 -9.99
N ASN A 90 -4.24 -8.71 -9.36
CA ASN A 90 -4.19 -8.46 -7.92
C ASN A 90 -3.25 -7.29 -7.56
N GLY A 91 -3.26 -6.90 -6.29
CA GLY A 91 -2.33 -5.90 -5.74
C GLY A 91 -2.49 -4.50 -6.33
N ILE A 92 -1.46 -3.68 -6.08
CA ILE A 92 -1.42 -2.26 -6.47
C ILE A 92 -1.34 -2.08 -7.99
N ALA A 93 -0.66 -2.98 -8.70
CA ALA A 93 -0.58 -2.97 -10.17
C ALA A 93 -1.98 -3.07 -10.79
N HIS A 94 -2.80 -3.99 -10.29
CA HIS A 94 -4.18 -4.11 -10.74
C HIS A 94 -5.01 -2.86 -10.45
N ILE A 95 -4.89 -2.28 -9.25
CA ILE A 95 -5.66 -1.07 -8.90
C ILE A 95 -5.28 0.08 -9.85
N LEU A 96 -3.98 0.32 -10.06
CA LEU A 96 -3.50 1.36 -10.98
C LEU A 96 -4.03 1.18 -12.41
N GLU A 97 -3.98 -0.05 -12.94
CA GLU A 97 -4.51 -0.39 -14.27
C GLU A 97 -6.02 -0.14 -14.33
N ALA A 98 -6.76 -0.63 -13.33
CA ALA A 98 -8.20 -0.53 -13.30
C ALA A 98 -8.66 0.91 -13.24
N ARG A 99 -7.98 1.78 -12.47
CA ARG A 99 -8.32 3.20 -12.38
C ARG A 99 -8.07 3.96 -13.68
N GLN A 100 -6.96 3.67 -14.35
CA GLN A 100 -6.68 4.31 -15.64
C GLN A 100 -7.67 3.85 -16.72
N ARG A 101 -7.97 2.55 -16.77
CA ARG A 101 -8.85 2.00 -17.81
C ARG A 101 -10.35 2.25 -17.55
N LYS A 102 -10.82 2.07 -16.32
CA LYS A 102 -12.25 2.15 -15.98
C LYS A 102 -12.70 3.57 -15.67
N ASP A 103 -11.86 4.33 -14.97
CA ASP A 103 -12.23 5.66 -14.47
C ASP A 103 -11.57 6.78 -15.31
N GLY A 104 -10.73 6.42 -16.30
CA GLY A 104 -10.05 7.39 -17.16
C GLY A 104 -8.99 8.22 -16.45
N LEU A 105 -8.53 7.81 -15.27
CA LEU A 105 -7.51 8.56 -14.54
C LEU A 105 -6.19 8.55 -15.31
N THR A 106 -5.46 9.67 -15.26
CA THR A 106 -4.05 9.68 -15.65
C THR A 106 -3.22 8.83 -14.69
N ALA A 107 -2.03 8.40 -15.12
CA ALA A 107 -1.10 7.68 -14.25
C ALA A 107 -0.77 8.45 -12.95
N MET A 108 -0.65 9.78 -13.03
CA MET A 108 -0.39 10.64 -11.87
C MET A 108 -1.58 10.65 -10.90
N GLN A 109 -2.81 10.79 -11.41
CA GLN A 109 -4.02 10.77 -10.58
C GLN A 109 -4.21 9.40 -9.93
N ALA A 110 -3.98 8.30 -10.66
CA ALA A 110 -4.05 6.95 -10.10
C ALA A 110 -3.03 6.75 -8.97
N ARG A 111 -1.78 7.24 -9.12
CA ARG A 111 -0.77 7.21 -8.05
C ARG A 111 -1.17 8.04 -6.84
N ALA A 112 -1.72 9.24 -7.05
CA ALA A 112 -2.22 10.09 -5.96
C ALA A 112 -3.36 9.42 -5.20
N LEU A 113 -4.28 8.75 -5.91
CA LEU A 113 -5.36 7.99 -5.31
C LEU A 113 -4.84 6.80 -4.49
N ILE A 114 -3.87 6.04 -5.00
CA ILE A 114 -3.22 4.96 -4.24
C ILE A 114 -2.63 5.46 -2.92
N LEU A 115 -2.01 6.64 -2.91
CA LEU A 115 -1.49 7.24 -1.67
C LEU A 115 -2.61 7.67 -0.70
N LYS A 116 -3.80 8.04 -1.21
CA LYS A 116 -4.98 8.31 -0.39
C LYS A 116 -5.49 7.05 0.31
N LEU A 117 -5.30 5.86 -0.29
CA LEU A 117 -5.74 4.59 0.32
C LEU A 117 -5.05 4.30 1.65
N VAL A 118 -3.83 4.81 1.84
CA VAL A 118 -3.15 4.71 3.13
C VAL A 118 -3.95 5.39 4.24
N GLU A 119 -4.54 6.55 3.95
CA GLU A 119 -5.39 7.26 4.92
C GLU A 119 -6.72 6.52 5.15
N VAL A 120 -7.30 5.94 4.10
CA VAL A 120 -8.51 5.13 4.19
C VAL A 120 -8.27 3.90 5.06
N ILE A 121 -7.16 3.20 4.84
CA ILE A 121 -6.79 2.04 5.64
C ILE A 121 -6.57 2.47 7.09
N ALA A 122 -5.81 3.53 7.37
CA ALA A 122 -5.54 3.96 8.74
C ALA A 122 -6.80 4.40 9.51
N LYS A 123 -7.64 5.25 8.91
CA LYS A 123 -8.72 5.96 9.61
C LYS A 123 -10.11 5.38 9.36
N GLY A 124 -10.25 4.52 8.36
CA GLY A 124 -11.54 4.05 7.90
C GLY A 124 -12.14 2.95 8.76
N LYS A 125 -13.46 2.81 8.67
CA LYS A 125 -14.22 1.77 9.35
C LYS A 125 -14.44 0.58 8.42
N VAL A 126 -14.34 -0.63 8.97
CA VAL A 126 -14.76 -1.83 8.23
C VAL A 126 -16.27 -1.79 8.08
N ILE A 127 -16.75 -1.66 6.84
CA ILE A 127 -18.18 -1.57 6.52
C ILE A 127 -18.75 -2.88 5.96
N ARG A 128 -17.87 -3.76 5.46
CA ARG A 128 -18.26 -5.06 4.89
C ARG A 128 -17.16 -6.07 5.12
N THR A 129 -17.55 -7.29 5.49
CA THR A 129 -16.68 -8.48 5.50
C THR A 129 -17.36 -9.54 4.64
N ASN A 130 -16.68 -10.06 3.62
CA ASN A 130 -17.19 -11.22 2.87
C ASN A 130 -16.25 -12.41 3.08
N ILE A 131 -16.83 -13.57 3.39
CA ILE A 131 -16.12 -14.83 3.55
C ILE A 131 -16.70 -15.82 2.55
N VAL A 132 -15.88 -16.28 1.59
CA VAL A 132 -16.29 -17.21 0.54
C VAL A 132 -15.25 -18.30 0.40
N LYS A 133 -15.63 -19.55 0.67
CA LYS A 133 -14.76 -20.74 0.49
C LYS A 133 -13.37 -20.59 1.16
N GLY A 134 -13.32 -19.98 2.35
CA GLY A 134 -12.08 -19.75 3.08
C GLY A 134 -11.31 -18.47 2.68
N HIS A 135 -11.76 -17.75 1.65
CA HIS A 135 -11.23 -16.43 1.33
C HIS A 135 -12.00 -15.36 2.10
N GLU A 136 -11.28 -14.51 2.83
CA GLU A 136 -11.86 -13.37 3.54
C GLU A 136 -11.46 -12.07 2.84
N ASN A 137 -12.43 -11.19 2.61
CA ASN A 137 -12.16 -9.81 2.23
C ASN A 137 -12.89 -8.84 3.16
N LYS A 138 -12.32 -7.66 3.35
CA LYS A 138 -12.89 -6.57 4.13
C LYS A 138 -12.85 -5.29 3.32
N VAL A 139 -13.92 -4.50 3.43
CA VAL A 139 -14.02 -3.19 2.81
C VAL A 139 -13.98 -2.14 3.90
N ILE A 140 -13.04 -1.21 3.75
CA ILE A 140 -12.78 -0.12 4.69
C ILE A 140 -13.20 1.18 4.03
N SER A 141 -14.08 1.95 4.68
CA SER A 141 -14.57 3.22 4.15
C SER A 141 -14.12 4.43 4.99
N TYR A 142 -13.71 5.51 4.31
CA TYR A 142 -13.30 6.79 4.90
C TYR A 142 -13.43 7.93 3.88
N ALA A 143 -14.07 9.05 4.22
CA ALA A 143 -14.09 10.28 3.42
C ALA A 143 -14.57 10.13 1.95
N SER A 144 -15.63 9.37 1.70
CA SER A 144 -16.12 8.96 0.36
C SER A 144 -15.18 7.99 -0.37
N TYR A 145 -14.25 7.39 0.38
CA TYR A 145 -13.31 6.45 -0.15
C TYR A 145 -13.42 5.00 0.42
N GLU A 146 -13.54 3.93 -0.40
CA GLU A 146 -13.48 2.51 0.01
C GLU A 146 -12.25 1.69 -0.44
N ALA A 147 -11.43 1.19 0.49
CA ALA A 147 -10.35 0.24 0.21
C ALA A 147 -10.79 -1.21 0.48
N THR A 148 -10.48 -2.13 -0.43
CA THR A 148 -10.71 -3.57 -0.23
C THR A 148 -9.41 -4.27 0.15
N LEU A 149 -9.42 -4.92 1.30
CA LEU A 149 -8.37 -5.80 1.77
C LEU A 149 -8.78 -7.27 1.61
N VAL A 150 -7.85 -8.11 1.19
CA VAL A 150 -8.04 -9.56 1.07
C VAL A 150 -7.06 -10.26 2.00
N LYS A 151 -7.54 -11.20 2.80
CA LYS A 151 -6.71 -11.95 3.72
C LYS A 151 -5.87 -12.97 2.95
N ASP A 152 -4.56 -12.94 3.17
CA ASP A 152 -3.62 -13.93 2.67
C ASP A 152 -3.50 -15.11 3.63
N ASN A 153 -2.91 -16.21 3.15
CA ASN A 153 -2.69 -17.46 3.87
C ASN A 153 -1.79 -17.30 5.10
N LYS A 154 -1.04 -16.19 5.21
CA LYS A 154 -0.20 -15.85 6.37
C LYS A 154 -0.94 -15.06 7.47
N ASN A 155 -2.25 -14.87 7.35
CA ASN A 155 -3.06 -13.98 8.19
C ASN A 155 -2.73 -12.49 8.05
N GLU A 156 -2.02 -12.10 6.98
CA GLU A 156 -1.75 -10.71 6.60
C GLU A 156 -2.80 -10.23 5.59
N TRP A 157 -3.10 -8.93 5.59
CA TRP A 157 -4.08 -8.34 4.67
C TRP A 157 -3.42 -7.70 3.46
N LEU A 158 -3.92 -8.01 2.26
CA LEU A 158 -3.44 -7.49 0.99
C LEU A 158 -4.39 -6.42 0.45
N LEU A 159 -3.87 -5.25 0.09
CA LEU A 159 -4.65 -4.23 -0.63
C LEU A 159 -4.93 -4.69 -2.07
N SER A 160 -6.20 -4.91 -2.42
CA SER A 160 -6.57 -5.51 -3.70
C SER A 160 -7.58 -4.71 -4.54
N GLY A 161 -8.26 -3.73 -3.96
CA GLY A 161 -9.39 -3.08 -4.63
C GLY A 161 -9.79 -1.74 -4.05
N TRP A 162 -10.63 -1.02 -4.81
CA TRP A 162 -10.95 0.37 -4.58
C TRP A 162 -12.27 0.80 -5.25
N GLU A 163 -13.08 1.62 -4.56
CA GLU A 163 -14.26 2.33 -5.09
C GLU A 163 -14.37 3.76 -4.54
N VAL A 164 -14.64 4.74 -5.43
CA VAL A 164 -15.07 6.10 -5.03
C VAL A 164 -16.60 6.06 -4.93
N ILE A 165 -17.15 6.49 -3.79
CA ILE A 165 -18.61 6.58 -3.56
C ILE A 165 -19.15 7.88 -4.14
#